data_AF-A0A561E8U9-F1
#
_entry.id   AF-A0A561E8U9-F1
#
_cell.length_a   1.000
_cell.length_b   1.000
_cell.length_c   1.000
_cell.angle_alpha   90.00
_cell.angle_beta   90.00
_cell.angle_gamma   90.00
#
_symmetry.space_group_name_H-M   'P 1'
#
loop_
_entity.id
_entity.type
_entity.pdbx_description
1 polymer ?
#
loop_
_entity_poly.entity_id
_entity_poly.type
_entity_poly.pdbx_seq_one_letter_code
_entity_poly.pdbx_strand_id
1 'polypeptide(L)'
;MKTFSRIAVTAVLVAAPFSLAACGSGASKPAKADVISGYASAMQNQKVDGKSAISGELSNKVATCVVDKVYGQVDASTLNAMKSGTPTKVSSSDQSNVQSAITSCTNSLMSSMGG
;
A
#
# COMPACT_ATOMS: atom_id res chain seq x y z
N MET A 1 -41.01 -17.85 43.92
CA MET A 1 -41.42 -16.98 42.79
C MET A 1 -40.60 -15.70 42.82
N LYS A 2 -39.69 -15.50 41.85
CA LYS A 2 -39.36 -14.20 41.22
C LYS A 2 -38.23 -14.43 40.21
N THR A 3 -38.65 -14.70 38.98
CA THR A 3 -37.82 -14.69 37.77
C THR A 3 -37.47 -13.25 37.42
N PHE A 4 -36.19 -12.94 37.30
CA PHE A 4 -35.72 -11.69 36.70
C PHE A 4 -34.90 -12.00 35.46
N SER A 5 -35.57 -11.80 34.33
CA SER A 5 -35.03 -11.78 32.98
C SER A 5 -34.44 -10.40 32.72
N ARG A 6 -33.15 -10.30 32.33
CA ARG A 6 -32.58 -9.16 31.59
C ARG A 6 -31.41 -9.60 30.71
N ILE A 7 -31.64 -9.50 29.41
CA ILE A 7 -30.67 -9.54 28.32
C ILE A 7 -29.72 -8.34 28.46
N ALA A 8 -28.42 -8.56 28.26
CA ALA A 8 -27.47 -7.48 27.99
C ALA A 8 -26.43 -7.96 26.97
N VAL A 9 -26.76 -7.68 25.70
CA VAL A 9 -25.84 -7.66 24.56
C VAL A 9 -24.72 -6.68 24.89
N THR A 10 -23.47 -7.15 24.90
CA THR A 10 -22.31 -6.23 24.87
C THR A 10 -21.39 -6.69 23.75
N ALA A 11 -21.71 -6.26 22.54
CA ALA A 11 -20.79 -6.28 21.43
C ALA A 11 -19.67 -5.27 21.74
N VAL A 12 -18.47 -5.77 22.05
CA VAL A 12 -17.28 -4.92 22.17
C VAL A 12 -16.86 -4.53 20.75
N LEU A 13 -17.33 -3.37 20.32
CA LEU A 13 -16.81 -2.65 19.17
C LEU A 13 -15.39 -2.21 19.52
N VAL A 14 -14.38 -2.87 18.93
CA VAL A 14 -13.00 -2.37 18.92
C VAL A 14 -12.98 -1.12 18.06
N ALA A 15 -13.11 0.03 18.71
CA ALA A 15 -12.96 1.34 18.11
C ALA A 15 -11.47 1.56 17.76
N ALA A 16 -11.10 1.33 16.50
CA ALA A 16 -9.89 1.91 15.95
C ALA A 16 -10.10 3.44 15.87
N PRO A 17 -9.27 4.28 16.50
CA PRO A 17 -9.41 5.72 16.39
C PRO A 17 -9.03 6.15 14.97
N PHE A 18 -10.06 6.37 14.14
CA PHE A 18 -9.95 7.13 12.90
C PHE A 18 -9.55 8.57 13.24
N SER A 19 -8.25 8.78 13.40
CA SER A 19 -7.68 10.10 13.63
C SER A 19 -7.71 10.89 12.33
N LEU A 20 -8.52 11.95 12.37
CA LEU A 20 -8.36 13.23 11.69
C LEU A 20 -8.30 13.24 10.16
N ALA A 21 -9.42 13.71 9.60
CA ALA A 21 -9.53 14.32 8.29
C ALA A 21 -8.35 15.26 7.98
N ALA A 22 -7.59 14.91 6.94
CA ALA A 22 -6.89 15.90 6.14
C ALA A 22 -7.91 16.43 5.12
N CYS A 23 -8.33 17.67 5.34
CA CYS A 23 -9.23 18.42 4.48
C CYS A 23 -8.60 18.62 3.09
N GLY A 24 -9.25 18.13 2.05
CA GLY A 24 -8.88 18.38 0.66
C GLY A 24 -9.78 17.55 -0.24
N SER A 25 -10.60 18.21 -1.05
CA SER A 25 -11.39 17.57 -2.10
C SER A 25 -10.44 16.89 -3.10
N GLY A 26 -10.14 15.63 -2.84
CA GLY A 26 -9.15 14.81 -3.52
C GLY A 26 -9.07 13.47 -2.80
N ALA A 27 -8.87 12.37 -3.52
CA ALA A 27 -8.92 11.02 -2.96
C ALA A 27 -8.17 10.92 -1.61
N SER A 28 -8.81 10.36 -0.58
CA SER A 28 -8.21 10.22 0.74
C SER A 28 -6.87 9.50 0.64
N LYS A 29 -5.83 10.01 1.33
CA LYS A 29 -4.51 9.37 1.38
C LYS A 29 -4.64 7.97 2.00
N PRO A 30 -4.36 6.89 1.25
CA PRO A 30 -4.52 5.53 1.75
C PRO A 30 -3.46 5.21 2.81
N ALA A 31 -3.74 4.26 3.69
CA ALA A 31 -2.75 3.78 4.65
C ALA A 31 -1.53 3.19 3.94
N LYS A 32 -0.32 3.47 4.47
CA LYS A 32 0.94 2.99 3.88
C LYS A 32 0.95 1.47 3.64
N ALA A 33 0.46 0.70 4.60
CA ALA A 33 0.40 -0.76 4.51
C ALA A 33 -0.50 -1.22 3.34
N ASP A 34 -1.62 -0.54 3.09
CA ASP A 34 -2.50 -0.84 1.97
C ASP A 34 -1.81 -0.56 0.62
N VAL A 35 -1.04 0.53 0.55
CA VAL A 35 -0.28 0.87 -0.67
C VAL A 35 0.77 -0.19 -0.93
N ILE A 36 1.50 -0.62 0.09
CA ILE A 36 2.51 -1.70 -0.02
C ILE A 36 1.85 -3.00 -0.49
N SER A 37 0.77 -3.41 0.17
CA SER A 37 0.08 -4.66 -0.16
C SER A 37 -0.46 -4.63 -1.59
N GLY A 38 -1.16 -3.56 -1.96
CA GLY A 38 -1.74 -3.41 -3.30
C GLY A 38 -0.68 -3.38 -4.39
N TYR A 39 0.41 -2.64 -4.15
CA TYR A 39 1.50 -2.51 -5.11
C TYR A 39 2.29 -3.82 -5.26
N ALA A 40 2.56 -4.53 -4.15
CA ALA A 40 3.20 -5.85 -4.19
C ALA A 40 2.33 -6.88 -4.94
N SER A 41 1.03 -6.93 -4.65
CA SER A 41 0.09 -7.79 -5.38
C SER A 41 0.07 -7.49 -6.88
N ALA A 42 0.14 -6.22 -7.27
CA ALA A 42 0.20 -5.82 -8.68
C ALA A 42 1.43 -6.39 -9.39
N MET A 43 2.61 -6.35 -8.76
CA MET A 43 3.83 -6.95 -9.30
C MET A 43 3.72 -8.48 -9.41
N GLN A 44 3.12 -9.13 -8.42
CA GLN A 44 2.90 -10.58 -8.45
C GLN A 44 1.89 -11.00 -9.52
N ASN A 45 0.91 -10.14 -9.81
CA ASN A 45 -0.10 -10.36 -10.84
C ASN A 45 0.46 -10.18 -12.25
N GLN A 46 1.63 -9.57 -12.42
CA GLN A 46 2.34 -9.62 -13.69
C GLN A 46 2.82 -11.04 -13.93
N LYS A 47 2.23 -11.68 -14.95
CA LYS A 47 2.57 -13.03 -15.37
C LYS A 47 3.47 -12.95 -16.59
N VAL A 48 4.58 -13.69 -16.55
CA VAL A 48 5.44 -13.99 -17.69
C VAL A 48 5.35 -15.49 -17.89
N ASP A 49 4.90 -15.94 -19.07
CA ASP A 49 4.71 -17.36 -19.41
C ASP A 49 3.84 -18.13 -18.39
N GLY A 50 2.78 -17.48 -17.89
CA GLY A 50 1.85 -18.08 -16.92
C GLY A 50 2.40 -18.20 -15.49
N LYS A 51 3.63 -17.75 -15.22
CA LYS A 51 4.23 -17.68 -13.88
C LYS A 51 4.35 -16.24 -13.40
N SER A 52 4.31 -16.00 -12.09
CA SER A 52 4.57 -14.67 -11.55
C SER A 52 5.98 -14.23 -11.95
N ALA A 53 6.10 -13.01 -12.51
CA ALA A 53 7.37 -12.46 -12.96
C ALA A 53 8.38 -12.30 -11.81
N ILE A 54 7.88 -12.12 -10.60
CA ILE A 54 8.66 -11.87 -9.40
C ILE A 54 8.09 -12.67 -8.22
N SER A 55 8.95 -13.07 -7.27
CA SER A 55 8.53 -13.79 -6.07
C SER A 55 7.70 -12.88 -5.14
N GLY A 56 6.86 -13.50 -4.30
CA GLY A 56 6.06 -12.77 -3.31
C GLY A 56 6.92 -11.97 -2.32
N GLU A 57 8.07 -12.52 -1.93
CA GLU A 57 9.00 -11.84 -1.04
C GLU A 57 9.67 -10.65 -1.72
N LEU A 58 10.16 -10.82 -2.96
CA LEU A 58 10.84 -9.76 -3.68
C LEU A 58 9.89 -8.62 -4.05
N SER A 59 8.66 -8.92 -4.46
CA SER A 59 7.63 -7.89 -4.66
C SER A 59 7.30 -7.12 -3.39
N ASN A 60 7.23 -7.78 -2.22
CA ASN A 60 6.98 -7.10 -0.95
C ASN A 60 8.16 -6.19 -0.55
N LYS A 61 9.41 -6.65 -0.73
CA LYS A 61 10.62 -5.87 -0.47
C LYS A 61 10.70 -4.63 -1.38
N VAL A 62 10.47 -4.80 -2.69
CA VAL A 62 10.45 -3.68 -3.65
C VAL A 62 9.31 -2.72 -3.29
N ALA A 63 8.10 -3.21 -3.07
CA ALA A 63 6.95 -2.37 -2.75
C ALA A 63 7.15 -1.57 -1.46
N THR A 64 7.67 -2.21 -0.41
CA THR A 64 7.99 -1.55 0.86
C THR A 64 9.00 -0.43 0.66
N CYS A 65 10.12 -0.71 -0.01
CA CYS A 65 11.16 0.30 -0.24
C CYS A 65 10.64 1.49 -1.06
N VAL A 66 9.91 1.22 -2.15
CA VAL A 66 9.37 2.29 -3.02
C VAL A 66 8.38 3.14 -2.24
N VAL A 67 7.41 2.52 -1.58
CA VAL A 67 6.40 3.23 -0.79
C VAL A 67 7.05 4.02 0.34
N ASP A 68 8.05 3.48 1.04
CA ASP A 68 8.75 4.22 2.10
C ASP A 68 9.40 5.51 1.61
N LYS A 69 9.98 5.50 0.41
CA LYS A 69 10.58 6.68 -0.19
C LYS A 69 9.52 7.70 -0.64
N VAL A 70 8.45 7.25 -1.29
CA VAL A 70 7.52 8.18 -1.97
C VAL A 70 6.33 8.60 -1.12
N TYR A 71 5.97 7.87 -0.06
CA TYR A 71 4.71 8.08 0.68
C TYR A 71 4.54 9.49 1.25
N GLY A 72 5.64 10.15 1.65
CA GLY A 72 5.63 11.53 2.12
C GLY A 72 5.74 12.59 1.02
N GLN A 73 6.07 12.18 -0.21
CA GLN A 73 6.51 13.06 -1.29
C GLN A 73 5.52 13.17 -2.44
N VAL A 74 4.63 12.19 -2.59
CA VAL A 74 3.68 12.10 -3.71
C VAL A 74 2.25 12.33 -3.26
N ASP A 75 1.40 12.67 -4.22
CA ASP A 75 0.00 12.96 -3.99
C ASP A 75 -0.81 11.71 -3.60
N ALA A 76 -1.94 11.95 -2.93
CA ALA A 76 -2.84 10.87 -2.53
C ALA A 76 -3.41 10.09 -3.73
N SER A 77 -3.59 10.73 -4.89
CA SER A 77 -3.99 10.07 -6.13
C SER A 77 -2.96 9.05 -6.59
N THR A 78 -1.67 9.40 -6.54
CA THR A 78 -0.54 8.51 -6.84
C THR A 78 -0.50 7.33 -5.87
N LEU A 79 -0.69 7.56 -4.58
CA LEU A 79 -0.72 6.48 -3.59
C LEU A 79 -1.92 5.54 -3.78
N ASN A 80 -3.08 6.08 -4.16
CA ASN A 80 -4.24 5.28 -4.51
C ASN A 80 -4.00 4.47 -5.79
N ALA A 81 -3.34 5.04 -6.79
CA ALA A 81 -2.95 4.33 -8.02
C ALA A 81 -1.95 3.19 -7.75
N MET A 82 -1.02 3.38 -6.81
CA MET A 82 -0.12 2.33 -6.35
C MET A 82 -0.88 1.23 -5.59
N LYS A 83 -1.79 1.60 -4.69
CA LYS A 83 -2.67 0.67 -3.96
C LYS A 83 -3.55 -0.16 -4.92
N SER A 84 -4.09 0.44 -5.98
CA SER A 84 -4.92 -0.28 -6.95
C SER A 84 -4.11 -1.11 -7.95
N GLY A 85 -2.78 -1.07 -7.89
CA GLY A 85 -1.93 -1.80 -8.82
C GLY A 85 -1.92 -1.22 -10.24
N THR A 86 -2.26 0.06 -10.38
CA THR A 86 -2.27 0.78 -11.65
C THR A 86 -1.20 1.87 -11.64
N PRO A 87 0.10 1.53 -11.63
CA PRO A 87 1.19 2.52 -11.60
C PRO A 87 1.22 3.42 -12.85
N THR A 88 0.48 3.10 -13.90
CA THR A 88 0.25 3.96 -15.08
C THR A 88 -0.68 5.14 -14.82
N LYS A 89 -1.32 5.19 -13.64
CA LYS A 89 -2.21 6.27 -13.18
C LYS A 89 -1.53 7.20 -12.17
N VAL A 90 -0.22 7.09 -12.00
CA VAL A 90 0.59 8.04 -11.21
C VAL A 90 0.46 9.43 -11.81
N SER A 91 0.39 10.47 -10.96
CA SER A 91 0.31 11.84 -11.43
C SER A 91 1.60 12.22 -12.20
N SER A 92 1.48 13.12 -13.17
CA SER A 92 2.64 13.53 -13.98
C SER A 92 3.73 14.21 -13.15
N SER A 93 3.34 14.92 -12.07
CA SER A 93 4.26 15.55 -11.11
C SER A 93 5.03 14.55 -10.26
N ASP A 94 4.43 13.40 -9.96
CA ASP A 94 5.02 12.37 -9.09
C ASP A 94 5.82 11.33 -9.85
N GLN A 95 5.67 11.26 -11.18
CA GLN A 95 6.26 10.21 -12.01
C GLN A 95 7.78 10.11 -11.84
N SER A 96 8.49 11.24 -11.78
CA SER A 96 9.95 11.26 -11.60
C SER A 96 10.37 10.76 -10.22
N ASN A 97 9.64 11.14 -9.17
CA ASN A 97 9.86 10.68 -7.80
C ASN A 97 9.63 9.18 -7.67
N VAL A 98 8.54 8.68 -8.25
CA VAL A 98 8.20 7.25 -8.28
C VAL A 98 9.23 6.45 -9.07
N GLN A 99 9.60 6.88 -10.27
CA GLN A 99 10.63 6.19 -11.07
C GLN A 99 11.99 6.16 -10.37
N SER A 100 12.41 7.29 -9.78
CA SER A 100 13.67 7.36 -9.03
C SER A 100 13.67 6.41 -7.83
N ALA A 101 12.56 6.34 -7.10
CA ALA A 101 12.41 5.40 -6.00
C ALA A 101 12.48 3.94 -6.47
N ILE A 102 11.79 3.59 -7.56
CA ILE A 102 11.84 2.25 -8.15
C ILE A 102 13.27 1.87 -8.51
N THR A 103 13.99 2.72 -9.25
CA THR A 103 15.38 2.45 -9.65
C THR A 103 16.29 2.29 -8.43
N SER A 104 16.21 3.22 -7.47
CA SER A 104 17.02 3.17 -6.24
C SER A 104 16.76 1.90 -5.42
N CYS A 105 15.49 1.52 -5.25
CA CYS A 105 15.09 0.35 -4.48
C CYS A 105 15.50 -0.96 -5.16
N THR A 106 15.29 -1.05 -6.47
CA THR A 106 15.64 -2.24 -7.23
C THR A 106 17.15 -2.44 -7.24
N ASN A 107 17.93 -1.37 -7.46
CA ASN A 107 19.40 -1.43 -7.41
C ASN A 107 19.89 -1.85 -6.01
N SER A 108 19.33 -1.27 -4.94
CA SER A 108 19.71 -1.62 -3.57
C SER A 108 19.44 -3.09 -3.26
N LEU A 109 18.30 -3.62 -3.72
CA LEU A 109 17.94 -5.02 -3.53
C LEU A 109 18.81 -5.96 -4.37
N MET A 110 19.10 -5.61 -5.62
CA MET A 110 20.02 -6.39 -6.48
C MET A 110 21.43 -6.45 -5.88
N SER A 111 21.97 -5.32 -5.41
CA SER A 111 23.27 -5.28 -4.72
C SER A 111 23.29 -6.12 -3.44
N SER A 112 22.15 -6.25 -2.76
CA SER A 112 22.01 -7.09 -1.56
C SER A 112 21.86 -8.59 -1.85
N MET A 113 21.55 -8.98 -3.09
CA MET A 113 21.33 -10.39 -3.48
C MET A 113 22.53 -11.01 -4.21
N GLY A 114 23.49 -10.19 -4.66
CA GLY A 114 24.68 -10.62 -5.40
C GLY A 114 25.98 -10.59 -4.58
N GLY A 115 25.89 -10.67 -3.25
CA GLY A 115 27.02 -10.78 -2.32
C GLY A 115 27.26 -12.21 -1.87
#